data_AF-A0A060Z0F5-F1
#
_entry.id   AF-A0A060Z0F5-F1
#
_cell.length_a   1.000
_cell.length_b   1.000
_cell.length_c   1.000
_cell.angle_alpha   90.00
_cell.angle_beta   90.00
_cell.angle_gamma   90.00
#
_symmetry.space_group_name_H-M   'P 1'
#
loop_
_entity.id
_entity.type
_entity.pdbx_description
1 polymer ?
#
loop_
_entity_poly.entity_id
_entity_poly.type
_entity_poly.pdbx_seq_one_letter_code
_entity_poly.pdbx_strand_id
1 'polypeptide(L)'
;MKKYDILLLLILCYVVRLVEEVKLRASGCQLQNEDVYMNTTFQDFIQMCVRKLRGEDDEEELVVDYVEKNINNMTIRMPHQLFINGEFVDAEGGKTYKTINPTDGTAICDVSLAQASDVDRAVAAAKEAFEEGEWGKINPRDRGRLLYKLADLMEEHQEELATIESMDSGAVYTLALKTHVGMSIQTFRYFAGWCDKIQGCTIPINQARPNRNLTFTKKEPIGVCAIVIPWNYPLMMLAWKTAACLAAGNTVVLKPAQVTPLTAMKFAELAARAGFPKGVINILPGSGALVGQRLSDHPDVRKLGFTGSTEIGKHIMKR
;
A
#
# COMPACT_ATOMS: atom_id res chain seq x y z
N MET A 1 -18.65 -51.62 -7.12
CA MET A 1 -18.28 -50.26 -6.71
C MET A 1 -16.86 -50.31 -6.21
N LYS A 2 -15.94 -49.68 -6.94
CA LYS A 2 -14.50 -49.78 -6.70
C LYS A 2 -14.15 -48.83 -5.55
N LYS A 3 -13.05 -49.10 -4.82
CA LYS A 3 -12.53 -48.29 -3.69
C LYS A 3 -12.51 -46.77 -3.96
N TYR A 4 -12.39 -46.38 -5.22
CA TYR A 4 -12.45 -45.00 -5.71
C TYR A 4 -13.82 -44.33 -5.57
N ASP A 5 -14.93 -45.07 -5.70
CA ASP A 5 -16.29 -44.53 -5.60
C ASP A 5 -16.60 -44.08 -4.15
N ILE A 6 -16.09 -44.81 -3.17
CA ILE A 6 -16.26 -44.51 -1.74
C ILE A 6 -15.43 -43.29 -1.34
N LEU A 7 -14.20 -43.18 -1.86
CA LEU A 7 -13.34 -42.02 -1.60
C LEU A 7 -13.93 -40.75 -2.23
N LEU A 8 -14.48 -40.85 -3.44
CA LEU A 8 -15.17 -39.74 -4.09
C LEU A 8 -16.40 -39.30 -3.31
N LEU A 9 -17.21 -40.26 -2.83
CA LEU A 9 -18.38 -39.97 -1.98
C LEU A 9 -17.99 -39.31 -0.66
N LEU A 10 -16.91 -39.77 -0.01
CA LEU A 10 -16.42 -39.18 1.23
C LEU A 10 -15.96 -37.73 1.00
N ILE A 11 -15.17 -37.49 -0.06
CA ILE A 11 -14.71 -36.15 -0.43
C ILE A 11 -15.91 -35.22 -0.68
N LEU A 12 -16.90 -35.68 -1.46
CA LEU A 12 -18.14 -34.93 -1.72
C LEU A 12 -18.90 -34.61 -0.42
N CYS A 13 -19.04 -35.57 0.50
CA CYS A 13 -19.72 -35.34 1.78
C CYS A 13 -18.99 -34.29 2.65
N TYR A 14 -17.65 -34.27 2.67
CA TYR A 14 -16.88 -33.27 3.42
C TYR A 14 -17.02 -31.87 2.82
N VAL A 15 -16.98 -31.75 1.48
CA VAL A 15 -17.15 -30.47 0.79
C VAL A 15 -18.57 -29.93 0.98
N VAL A 16 -19.60 -30.78 0.86
CA VAL A 16 -20.99 -30.37 1.09
C VAL A 16 -21.19 -29.88 2.53
N ARG A 17 -20.67 -30.61 3.51
CA ARG A 17 -20.77 -30.23 4.93
C ARG A 17 -20.05 -28.91 5.21
N LEU A 18 -18.89 -28.69 4.60
CA LEU A 18 -18.15 -27.43 4.70
C LEU A 18 -18.97 -26.26 4.14
N VAL A 19 -19.55 -26.41 2.96
CA VAL A 19 -20.39 -25.37 2.32
C VAL A 19 -21.63 -25.08 3.15
N GLU A 20 -22.30 -26.10 3.69
CA GLU A 20 -23.45 -25.93 4.58
C GLU A 20 -23.08 -25.20 5.88
N GLU A 21 -21.92 -25.53 6.47
CA GLU A 21 -21.46 -24.90 7.70
C GLU A 21 -21.10 -23.42 7.50
N VAL A 22 -20.53 -23.05 6.34
CA VAL A 22 -20.32 -21.65 5.96
C VAL A 22 -21.66 -20.93 5.77
N LYS A 23 -22.61 -21.54 5.05
CA LYS A 23 -23.96 -20.95 4.87
C LYS A 23 -24.69 -20.73 6.20
N LEU A 24 -24.51 -21.63 7.17
CA LEU A 24 -25.12 -21.54 8.50
C LEU A 24 -24.45 -20.50 9.40
N ARG A 25 -23.11 -20.44 9.42
CA ARG A 25 -22.35 -19.57 10.34
C ARG A 25 -22.06 -18.19 9.78
N ALA A 26 -22.08 -18.02 8.46
CA ALA A 26 -21.76 -16.79 7.76
C ALA A 26 -22.90 -16.42 6.79
N SER A 27 -24.06 -16.06 7.35
CA SER A 27 -25.31 -15.81 6.61
C SER A 27 -25.25 -14.72 5.54
N GLY A 28 -24.18 -13.90 5.51
CA GLY A 28 -23.91 -12.92 4.45
C GLY A 28 -23.09 -13.44 3.26
N CYS A 29 -22.54 -14.66 3.33
CA CYS A 29 -21.68 -15.23 2.28
C CYS A 29 -22.52 -16.00 1.25
N GLN A 30 -22.81 -15.39 0.11
CA GLN A 30 -23.51 -16.06 -0.99
C GLN A 30 -22.53 -16.89 -1.84
N LEU A 31 -22.52 -18.20 -1.60
CA LEU A 31 -21.68 -19.17 -2.34
C LEU A 31 -22.40 -19.70 -3.59
N GLN A 32 -21.74 -19.56 -4.74
CA GLN A 32 -22.03 -20.20 -6.02
C GLN A 32 -21.16 -21.46 -6.21
N ASN A 33 -21.53 -22.29 -7.19
CA ASN A 33 -20.81 -23.55 -7.44
C ASN A 33 -19.36 -23.31 -7.88
N GLU A 34 -19.10 -22.24 -8.64
CA GLU A 34 -17.76 -21.88 -9.12
C GLU A 34 -16.82 -21.48 -7.97
N ASP A 35 -17.33 -20.81 -6.93
CA ASP A 35 -16.55 -20.45 -5.74
C ASP A 35 -15.97 -21.67 -5.02
N VAL A 36 -16.72 -22.76 -5.00
CA VAL A 36 -16.29 -24.02 -4.37
C VAL A 36 -15.32 -24.75 -5.29
N TYR A 37 -15.53 -24.67 -6.61
CA TYR A 37 -14.75 -25.40 -7.60
C TYR A 37 -13.37 -24.78 -7.88
N MET A 38 -13.29 -23.45 -7.92
CA MET A 38 -12.07 -22.70 -8.26
C MET A 38 -11.10 -22.61 -7.08
N ASN A 39 -11.59 -22.79 -5.85
CA ASN A 39 -10.78 -22.80 -4.64
C ASN A 39 -10.39 -24.23 -4.27
N THR A 40 -9.32 -24.73 -4.89
CA THR A 40 -8.87 -26.12 -4.75
C THR A 40 -8.29 -26.46 -3.36
N THR A 41 -8.00 -25.45 -2.54
CA THR A 41 -7.55 -25.62 -1.16
C THR A 41 -8.53 -25.00 -0.16
N PHE A 42 -8.58 -25.57 1.05
CA PHE A 42 -9.39 -25.02 2.15
C PHE A 42 -9.02 -23.57 2.49
N GLN A 43 -7.73 -23.22 2.39
CA GLN A 43 -7.26 -21.87 2.70
C GLN A 43 -7.78 -20.85 1.69
N ASP A 44 -7.72 -21.17 0.39
CA ASP A 44 -8.24 -20.30 -0.67
C ASP A 44 -9.75 -20.14 -0.54
N PHE A 45 -10.46 -21.24 -0.22
CA PHE A 45 -11.90 -21.22 -0.02
C PHE A 45 -12.32 -20.33 1.15
N ILE A 46 -11.62 -20.42 2.30
CA ILE A 46 -11.90 -19.55 3.44
C ILE A 46 -11.54 -18.09 3.14
N GLN A 47 -10.45 -17.83 2.43
CA GLN A 47 -10.11 -16.46 2.01
C GLN A 47 -11.18 -15.87 1.09
N MET A 48 -11.66 -16.62 0.09
CA MET A 48 -12.77 -16.20 -0.76
C MET A 48 -14.04 -15.95 0.06
N CYS A 49 -14.40 -16.83 1.00
CA CYS A 49 -15.56 -16.60 1.86
C CYS A 49 -15.44 -15.31 2.68
N VAL A 50 -14.23 -15.00 3.19
CA VAL A 50 -13.95 -13.76 3.90
C VAL A 50 -14.08 -12.56 2.96
N ARG A 51 -13.54 -12.64 1.74
CA ARG A 51 -13.67 -11.60 0.71
C ARG A 51 -15.14 -11.32 0.38
N LYS A 52 -15.95 -12.36 0.11
CA LYS A 52 -17.40 -12.24 -0.10
C LYS A 52 -18.13 -11.56 1.05
N LEU A 53 -17.81 -11.93 2.29
CA LEU A 53 -18.44 -11.34 3.47
C LEU A 53 -18.09 -9.86 3.65
N ARG A 54 -16.96 -9.42 3.10
CA ARG A 54 -16.52 -8.02 3.11
C ARG A 54 -17.04 -7.22 1.91
N GLY A 55 -17.74 -7.85 0.98
CA GLY A 55 -18.11 -7.23 -0.31
C GLY A 55 -16.93 -7.09 -1.28
N GLU A 56 -15.83 -7.80 -1.03
CA GLU A 56 -14.58 -7.75 -1.82
C GLU A 56 -14.59 -8.71 -3.02
N ASP A 57 -15.65 -9.50 -3.21
CA ASP A 57 -15.78 -10.42 -4.36
C ASP A 57 -16.59 -9.80 -5.50
N ASP A 58 -17.30 -8.71 -5.21
CA ASP A 58 -17.79 -7.73 -6.20
C ASP A 58 -16.75 -6.61 -6.42
N GLU A 59 -15.51 -6.75 -5.91
CA GLU A 59 -14.44 -5.80 -6.22
C GLU A 59 -14.20 -5.79 -7.72
N GLU A 60 -14.61 -4.70 -8.35
CA GLU A 60 -14.21 -4.32 -9.69
C GLU A 60 -12.70 -4.58 -9.82
N GLU A 61 -12.35 -5.43 -10.78
CA GLU A 61 -10.97 -5.67 -11.18
C GLU A 61 -10.25 -4.32 -11.24
N LEU A 62 -9.11 -4.17 -10.54
CA LEU A 62 -8.39 -2.90 -10.46
C LEU A 62 -8.16 -2.37 -11.88
N VAL A 63 -8.97 -1.40 -12.30
CA VAL A 63 -8.88 -0.81 -13.63
C VAL A 63 -7.75 0.20 -13.59
N VAL A 64 -6.69 -0.10 -14.35
CA VAL A 64 -5.52 0.76 -14.44
C VAL A 64 -5.30 1.12 -15.90
N ASP A 65 -5.24 2.41 -16.18
CA ASP A 65 -4.74 2.89 -17.47
C ASP A 65 -3.20 2.88 -17.45
N TYR A 66 -2.61 2.13 -18.39
CA TYR A 66 -1.18 1.91 -18.45
C TYR A 66 -0.56 2.60 -19.65
N VAL A 67 0.62 3.16 -19.44
CA VAL A 67 1.57 3.36 -20.52
C VAL A 67 2.40 2.09 -20.66
N GLU A 68 2.22 1.38 -21.78
CA GLU A 68 3.01 0.20 -22.12
C GLU A 68 4.27 0.58 -22.90
N LYS A 69 5.40 -0.04 -22.58
CA LYS A 69 6.65 0.15 -23.33
C LYS A 69 7.44 -1.15 -23.43
N ASN A 70 7.93 -1.46 -24.62
CA ASN A 70 8.83 -2.59 -24.84
C ASN A 70 10.28 -2.13 -24.68
N ILE A 71 10.91 -2.52 -23.57
CA ILE A 71 12.27 -2.11 -23.21
C ILE A 71 12.91 -3.20 -22.33
N ASN A 72 14.24 -3.33 -22.38
CA ASN A 72 14.97 -4.30 -21.57
C ASN A 72 14.44 -5.76 -21.71
N ASN A 73 14.06 -6.15 -22.93
CA ASN A 73 13.49 -7.45 -23.27
C ASN A 73 12.19 -7.81 -22.51
N MET A 74 11.43 -6.81 -22.06
CA MET A 74 10.13 -6.98 -21.41
C MET A 74 9.14 -5.89 -21.85
N THR A 75 7.86 -6.15 -21.64
CA THR A 75 6.79 -5.14 -21.75
C THR A 75 6.52 -4.61 -20.36
N ILE A 76 6.95 -3.38 -20.08
CA ILE A 76 6.67 -2.71 -18.81
C ILE A 76 5.31 -2.00 -18.89
N ARG A 77 4.56 -2.03 -17.78
CA ARG A 77 3.24 -1.40 -17.64
C ARG A 77 3.29 -0.38 -16.52
N MET A 78 3.15 0.90 -16.87
CA MET A 78 3.32 2.01 -15.94
C MET A 78 1.98 2.74 -15.73
N PRO A 79 1.41 2.65 -14.52
CA PRO A 79 0.31 3.54 -14.14
C PRO A 79 0.80 5.00 -14.12
N HIS A 80 -0.01 5.93 -14.58
CA HIS A 80 0.38 7.35 -14.75
C HIS A 80 -0.60 8.36 -14.14
N GLN A 81 -1.69 7.87 -13.56
CA GLN A 81 -2.72 8.66 -12.90
C GLN A 81 -2.40 8.92 -11.41
N LEU A 82 -3.25 9.65 -10.68
CA LEU A 82 -3.15 9.72 -9.21
C LEU A 82 -3.63 8.39 -8.62
N PHE A 83 -3.11 8.00 -7.45
CA PHE A 83 -3.64 6.85 -6.72
C PHE A 83 -4.35 7.33 -5.45
N ILE A 84 -5.68 7.27 -5.44
CA ILE A 84 -6.51 7.78 -4.35
C ILE A 84 -7.55 6.72 -4.00
N ASN A 85 -7.66 6.39 -2.71
CA ASN A 85 -8.67 5.45 -2.22
C ASN A 85 -8.67 4.08 -2.92
N GLY A 86 -7.48 3.57 -3.28
CA GLY A 86 -7.34 2.27 -3.94
C GLY A 86 -7.55 2.28 -5.46
N GLU A 87 -7.79 3.45 -6.07
CA GLU A 87 -8.12 3.59 -7.49
C GLU A 87 -7.16 4.57 -8.19
N PHE A 88 -6.93 4.32 -9.48
CA PHE A 88 -6.20 5.23 -10.35
C PHE A 88 -7.16 6.25 -10.98
N VAL A 89 -6.93 7.54 -10.73
CA VAL A 89 -7.84 8.63 -11.13
C VAL A 89 -7.08 9.81 -11.71
N ASP A 90 -7.67 10.48 -12.69
CA ASP A 90 -7.12 11.73 -13.22
C ASP A 90 -7.15 12.84 -12.17
N ALA A 91 -6.20 13.77 -12.29
CA ALA A 91 -6.19 14.99 -11.49
C ALA A 91 -7.38 15.91 -11.86
N GLU A 92 -7.75 16.81 -10.95
CA GLU A 92 -8.79 17.81 -11.20
C GLU A 92 -8.52 18.59 -12.50
N GLY A 93 -9.52 18.57 -13.39
CA GLY A 93 -9.44 19.22 -14.70
C GLY A 93 -8.55 18.50 -15.72
N GLY A 94 -8.19 17.24 -15.49
CA GLY A 94 -7.38 16.43 -16.42
C GLY A 94 -5.96 16.96 -16.60
N LYS A 95 -5.44 17.70 -15.60
CA LYS A 95 -4.12 18.32 -15.70
C LYS A 95 -3.02 17.26 -15.65
N THR A 96 -2.07 17.35 -16.57
CA THR A 96 -0.93 16.45 -16.66
C THR A 96 0.38 17.22 -16.82
N TYR A 97 1.50 16.51 -16.66
CA TYR A 97 2.83 16.99 -17.00
C TYR A 97 3.67 15.83 -17.53
N LYS A 98 4.74 16.14 -18.29
CA LYS A 98 5.63 15.12 -18.85
C LYS A 98 6.71 14.72 -17.84
N THR A 99 6.88 13.42 -17.62
CA THR A 99 8.11 12.88 -17.02
C THR A 99 9.14 12.59 -18.10
N ILE A 100 10.41 12.85 -17.84
CA ILE A 100 11.47 12.93 -18.85
C ILE A 100 12.53 11.86 -18.56
N ASN A 101 12.88 11.09 -19.58
CA ASN A 101 13.99 10.14 -19.51
C ASN A 101 15.31 10.92 -19.50
N PRO A 102 16.11 10.86 -18.43
CA PRO A 102 17.37 11.62 -18.34
C PRO A 102 18.47 11.06 -19.27
N THR A 103 18.29 9.86 -19.84
CA THR A 103 19.27 9.25 -20.75
C THR A 103 19.36 9.98 -22.09
N ASP A 104 18.21 10.40 -22.62
CA ASP A 104 18.09 10.97 -23.97
C ASP A 104 17.27 12.28 -24.02
N GLY A 105 16.68 12.70 -22.90
CA GLY A 105 15.85 13.90 -22.80
C GLY A 105 14.44 13.74 -23.38
N THR A 106 14.04 12.54 -23.78
CA THR A 106 12.71 12.28 -24.36
C THR A 106 11.64 12.20 -23.27
N ALA A 107 10.41 12.60 -23.60
CA ALA A 107 9.28 12.39 -22.70
C ALA A 107 8.93 10.90 -22.63
N ILE A 108 8.81 10.36 -21.42
CA ILE A 108 8.40 8.97 -21.18
C ILE A 108 6.88 8.86 -21.38
N CYS A 109 6.12 9.66 -20.63
CA CYS A 109 4.67 9.77 -20.70
C CYS A 109 4.17 11.06 -20.03
N ASP A 110 2.88 11.34 -20.21
CA ASP A 110 2.14 12.30 -19.40
C ASP A 110 1.71 11.64 -18.08
N VAL A 111 1.85 12.36 -16.97
CA VAL A 111 1.50 11.93 -15.61
C VAL A 111 0.51 12.93 -15.02
N SER A 112 -0.49 12.47 -14.29
CA SER A 112 -1.46 13.33 -13.61
C SER A 112 -0.77 14.33 -12.67
N LEU A 113 -1.21 15.59 -12.73
CA LEU A 113 -0.68 16.70 -11.96
C LEU A 113 -1.65 17.04 -10.82
N ALA A 114 -1.47 16.44 -9.64
CA ALA A 114 -2.38 16.63 -8.51
C ALA A 114 -2.64 18.10 -8.19
N GLN A 115 -3.92 18.44 -7.99
CA GLN A 115 -4.40 19.76 -7.56
C GLN A 115 -4.74 19.75 -6.06
N ALA A 116 -5.08 20.92 -5.51
CA ALA A 116 -5.33 21.06 -4.08
C ALA A 116 -6.53 20.22 -3.61
N SER A 117 -7.57 20.12 -4.44
CA SER A 117 -8.74 19.28 -4.20
C SER A 117 -8.39 17.78 -4.17
N ASP A 118 -7.45 17.34 -5.02
CA ASP A 118 -6.96 15.96 -5.03
C ASP A 118 -6.19 15.63 -3.75
N VAL A 119 -5.43 16.59 -3.20
CA VAL A 119 -4.80 16.45 -1.88
C VAL A 119 -5.86 16.25 -0.80
N ASP A 120 -6.89 17.07 -0.80
CA ASP A 120 -7.97 17.00 0.20
C ASP A 120 -8.73 15.66 0.10
N ARG A 121 -8.99 15.18 -1.11
CA ARG A 121 -9.60 13.86 -1.36
C ARG A 121 -8.71 12.72 -0.84
N ALA A 122 -7.41 12.76 -1.10
CA ALA A 122 -6.47 11.75 -0.62
C ALA A 122 -6.34 11.74 0.91
N VAL A 123 -6.31 12.92 1.53
CA VAL A 123 -6.25 13.02 2.99
C VAL A 123 -7.56 12.55 3.63
N ALA A 124 -8.71 12.88 3.04
CA ALA A 124 -10.01 12.36 3.49
C ALA A 124 -10.08 10.83 3.40
N ALA A 125 -9.63 10.23 2.29
CA ALA A 125 -9.55 8.78 2.14
C ALA A 125 -8.60 8.14 3.16
N ALA A 126 -7.44 8.75 3.40
CA ALA A 126 -6.50 8.27 4.42
C ALA A 126 -7.07 8.36 5.84
N LYS A 127 -7.87 9.40 6.13
CA LYS A 127 -8.53 9.58 7.41
C LYS A 127 -9.61 8.52 7.63
N GLU A 128 -10.50 8.33 6.65
CA GLU A 128 -11.55 7.31 6.70
C GLU A 128 -10.95 5.91 6.89
N ALA A 129 -9.91 5.57 6.11
CA ALA A 129 -9.22 4.30 6.22
C ALA A 129 -8.55 4.08 7.60
N PHE A 130 -8.15 5.15 8.28
CA PHE A 130 -7.53 5.10 9.61
C PHE A 130 -8.56 5.00 10.73
N GLU A 131 -9.59 5.86 10.72
CA GLU A 131 -10.57 5.99 11.80
C GLU A 131 -11.63 4.89 11.74
N GLU A 132 -12.15 4.60 10.54
CA GLU A 132 -13.28 3.71 10.34
C GLU A 132 -12.94 2.44 9.53
N GLY A 133 -11.86 2.48 8.75
CA GLY A 133 -11.44 1.38 7.88
C GLY A 133 -10.92 0.13 8.60
N GLU A 134 -10.74 -0.95 7.83
CA GLU A 134 -10.20 -2.20 8.36
C GLU A 134 -8.77 -2.06 8.91
N TRP A 135 -7.98 -1.13 8.37
CA TRP A 135 -6.56 -0.98 8.73
C TRP A 135 -6.34 -0.64 10.21
N GLY A 136 -7.22 0.17 10.79
CA GLY A 136 -7.22 0.49 12.22
C GLY A 136 -7.74 -0.65 13.12
N LYS A 137 -8.43 -1.65 12.53
CA LYS A 137 -9.14 -2.73 13.23
C LYS A 137 -8.43 -4.09 13.17
N ILE A 138 -7.65 -4.35 12.12
CA ILE A 138 -6.90 -5.61 11.98
C ILE A 138 -5.79 -5.74 13.02
N ASN A 139 -5.46 -7.00 13.37
CA ASN A 139 -4.38 -7.26 14.31
C ASN A 139 -3.03 -6.76 13.75
N PRO A 140 -2.09 -6.31 14.60
CA PRO A 140 -0.76 -5.91 14.13
C PRO A 140 -0.03 -7.03 13.37
N ARG A 141 -0.27 -8.30 13.71
CA ARG A 141 0.29 -9.45 12.97
C ARG A 141 -0.23 -9.54 11.53
N ASP A 142 -1.54 -9.32 11.33
CA ASP A 142 -2.15 -9.39 10.01
C ASP A 142 -1.76 -8.18 9.15
N ARG A 143 -1.56 -7.01 9.79
CA ARG A 143 -0.89 -5.86 9.16
C ARG A 143 0.51 -6.22 8.64
N GLY A 144 1.29 -6.94 9.45
CA GLY A 144 2.60 -7.46 9.04
C GLY A 144 2.51 -8.41 7.85
N ARG A 145 1.47 -9.27 7.79
CA ARG A 145 1.24 -10.17 6.64
C ARG A 145 1.00 -9.41 5.33
N LEU A 146 0.24 -8.32 5.35
CA LEU A 146 0.02 -7.47 4.18
C LEU A 146 1.32 -6.82 3.71
N LEU A 147 2.16 -6.33 4.63
CA LEU A 147 3.47 -5.77 4.30
C LEU A 147 4.44 -6.82 3.73
N TYR A 148 4.41 -8.06 4.25
CA TYR A 148 5.16 -9.17 3.66
C TYR A 148 4.69 -9.48 2.24
N LYS A 149 3.38 -9.61 2.03
CA LYS A 149 2.80 -9.88 0.70
C LYS A 149 3.15 -8.79 -0.32
N LEU A 150 3.16 -7.52 0.09
CA LEU A 150 3.62 -6.41 -0.76
C LEU A 150 5.10 -6.55 -1.11
N ALA A 151 5.95 -6.92 -0.16
CA ALA A 151 7.36 -7.16 -0.46
C ALA A 151 7.57 -8.32 -1.43
N ASP A 152 6.76 -9.39 -1.32
CA ASP A 152 6.81 -10.52 -2.24
C ASP A 152 6.36 -10.12 -3.65
N LEU A 153 5.27 -9.35 -3.79
CA LEU A 153 4.85 -8.79 -5.08
C LEU A 153 5.89 -7.83 -5.69
N MET A 154 6.58 -7.05 -4.86
CA MET A 154 7.69 -6.20 -5.32
C MET A 154 8.88 -7.04 -5.80
N GLU A 155 9.14 -8.20 -5.18
CA GLU A 155 10.19 -9.13 -5.61
C GLU A 155 9.82 -9.85 -6.91
N GLU A 156 8.56 -10.24 -7.08
CA GLU A 156 8.05 -10.80 -8.34
C GLU A 156 8.16 -9.83 -9.52
N HIS A 157 8.05 -8.51 -9.26
CA HIS A 157 8.13 -7.46 -10.28
C HIS A 157 9.46 -6.68 -10.22
N GLN A 158 10.51 -7.26 -9.63
CA GLN A 158 11.75 -6.52 -9.34
C GLN A 158 12.47 -6.01 -10.59
N GLU A 159 12.47 -6.78 -11.67
CA GLU A 159 13.09 -6.38 -12.94
C GLU A 159 12.27 -5.29 -13.65
N GLU A 160 10.94 -5.34 -13.56
CA GLU A 160 10.05 -4.28 -14.08
C GLU A 160 10.28 -2.99 -13.29
N LEU A 161 10.25 -3.04 -11.95
CA LEU A 161 10.52 -1.91 -11.07
C LEU A 161 11.90 -1.31 -11.33
N ALA A 162 12.94 -2.13 -11.50
CA ALA A 162 14.29 -1.66 -11.79
C ALA A 162 14.39 -1.02 -13.17
N THR A 163 13.67 -1.53 -14.17
CA THR A 163 13.62 -0.97 -15.52
C THR A 163 12.91 0.39 -15.54
N ILE A 164 11.80 0.52 -14.81
CA ILE A 164 11.09 1.80 -14.64
C ILE A 164 12.01 2.80 -13.90
N GLU A 165 12.65 2.39 -12.80
CA GLU A 165 13.56 3.26 -12.03
C GLU A 165 14.73 3.74 -12.90
N SER A 166 15.32 2.85 -13.71
CA SER A 166 16.37 3.22 -14.66
C SER A 166 15.92 4.25 -15.69
N MET A 167 14.70 4.14 -16.20
CA MET A 167 14.18 5.06 -17.21
C MET A 167 13.78 6.41 -16.59
N ASP A 168 13.16 6.42 -15.42
CA ASP A 168 12.60 7.62 -14.80
C ASP A 168 13.66 8.44 -14.04
N SER A 169 14.62 7.77 -13.38
CA SER A 169 15.66 8.43 -12.58
C SER A 169 17.07 8.42 -13.21
N GLY A 170 17.30 7.60 -14.23
CA GLY A 170 18.63 7.38 -14.81
C GLY A 170 19.51 6.43 -14.01
N ALA A 171 18.95 5.71 -13.03
CA ALA A 171 19.70 4.71 -12.27
C ALA A 171 20.26 3.61 -13.18
N VAL A 172 21.54 3.24 -13.00
CA VAL A 172 22.12 2.10 -13.71
C VAL A 172 21.35 0.83 -13.33
N TYR A 173 20.82 0.10 -14.30
CA TYR A 173 19.88 -1.03 -14.07
C TYR A 173 20.35 -2.05 -13.02
N THR A 174 21.61 -2.48 -13.08
CA THR A 174 22.15 -3.46 -12.11
C THR A 174 22.20 -2.90 -10.68
N LEU A 175 22.42 -1.59 -10.53
CA LEU A 175 22.33 -0.88 -9.24
C LEU A 175 20.88 -0.62 -8.83
N ALA A 176 19.98 -0.36 -9.79
CA ALA A 176 18.55 -0.24 -9.54
C ALA A 176 18.00 -1.55 -8.96
N LEU A 177 18.28 -2.67 -9.61
CA LEU A 177 17.86 -4.01 -9.18
C LEU A 177 18.39 -4.35 -7.77
N LYS A 178 19.71 -4.24 -7.56
CA LYS A 178 20.34 -4.63 -6.30
C LYS A 178 20.02 -3.68 -5.14
N THR A 179 19.98 -2.38 -5.39
CA THR A 179 19.89 -1.37 -4.32
C THR A 179 18.53 -0.68 -4.29
N HIS A 180 18.08 -0.06 -5.38
CA HIS A 180 16.84 0.72 -5.36
C HIS A 180 15.63 -0.17 -5.06
N VAL A 181 15.55 -1.33 -5.73
CA VAL A 181 14.47 -2.31 -5.57
C VAL A 181 14.80 -3.31 -4.46
N GLY A 182 15.97 -3.95 -4.52
CA GLY A 182 16.37 -4.97 -3.55
C GLY A 182 16.34 -4.47 -2.09
N MET A 183 16.81 -3.25 -1.82
CA MET A 183 16.75 -2.68 -0.47
C MET A 183 15.33 -2.27 -0.08
N SER A 184 14.48 -1.88 -1.04
CA SER A 184 13.06 -1.59 -0.80
C SER A 184 12.30 -2.82 -0.34
N ILE A 185 12.50 -3.96 -1.03
CA ILE A 185 11.92 -5.27 -0.64
C ILE A 185 12.36 -5.63 0.78
N GLN A 186 13.66 -5.53 1.08
CA GLN A 186 14.19 -5.79 2.42
C GLN A 186 13.59 -4.86 3.47
N THR A 187 13.35 -3.59 3.13
CA THR A 187 12.77 -2.60 4.04
C THR A 187 11.34 -2.98 4.43
N PHE A 188 10.50 -3.37 3.46
CA PHE A 188 9.14 -3.83 3.76
C PHE A 188 9.15 -5.12 4.58
N ARG A 189 9.99 -6.11 4.24
CA ARG A 189 10.14 -7.35 5.03
C ARG A 189 10.62 -7.07 6.47
N TYR A 190 11.53 -6.12 6.64
CA TYR A 190 12.04 -5.72 7.94
C TYR A 190 10.95 -5.10 8.82
N PHE A 191 10.23 -4.09 8.32
CA PHE A 191 9.19 -3.41 9.08
C PHE A 191 7.91 -4.24 9.24
N ALA A 192 7.60 -5.14 8.30
CA ALA A 192 6.54 -6.14 8.48
C ALA A 192 6.75 -6.94 9.77
N GLY A 193 7.99 -7.37 10.03
CA GLY A 193 8.38 -8.09 11.24
C GLY A 193 8.26 -7.29 12.54
N TRP A 194 8.15 -5.95 12.47
CA TRP A 194 7.99 -5.10 13.64
C TRP A 194 6.55 -4.94 14.11
N CYS A 195 5.55 -5.19 13.27
CA CYS A 195 4.16 -4.83 13.57
C CYS A 195 3.66 -5.43 14.90
N ASP A 196 3.99 -6.68 15.21
CA ASP A 196 3.61 -7.36 16.46
C ASP A 196 4.69 -7.31 17.57
N LYS A 197 5.74 -6.49 17.37
CA LYS A 197 6.87 -6.31 18.29
C LYS A 197 6.99 -4.89 18.82
N ILE A 198 6.07 -3.99 18.44
CA ILE A 198 5.96 -2.66 19.01
C ILE A 198 5.38 -2.78 20.42
N GLN A 199 6.22 -2.56 21.45
CA GLN A 199 5.85 -2.72 22.85
C GLN A 199 5.82 -1.39 23.60
N GLY A 200 4.91 -1.32 24.58
CA GLY A 200 4.91 -0.33 25.65
C GLY A 200 5.77 -0.78 26.84
N CYS A 201 5.60 -0.12 27.99
CA CYS A 201 6.32 -0.42 29.21
C CYS A 201 5.39 -0.33 30.42
N THR A 202 5.71 -1.02 31.51
CA THR A 202 5.11 -0.82 32.84
C THR A 202 6.06 0.00 33.70
N ILE A 203 5.56 1.04 34.40
CA ILE A 203 6.38 2.00 35.13
C ILE A 203 6.12 1.87 36.64
N PRO A 204 7.14 1.63 37.47
CA PRO A 204 6.98 1.49 38.92
C PRO A 204 6.90 2.87 39.60
N ILE A 205 5.71 3.48 39.59
CA ILE A 205 5.47 4.77 40.25
C ILE A 205 5.29 4.62 41.77
N ASN A 206 5.46 5.73 42.50
CA ASN A 206 5.12 5.81 43.91
C ASN A 206 3.66 5.40 44.17
N GLN A 207 3.44 4.65 45.24
CA GLN A 207 2.12 4.08 45.56
C GLN A 207 1.31 5.03 46.45
N ALA A 208 0.04 5.22 46.12
CA ALA A 208 -0.93 5.97 46.93
C ALA A 208 -1.46 5.09 48.08
N ARG A 209 -0.61 4.82 49.08
CA ARG A 209 -0.92 3.93 50.21
C ARG A 209 -2.20 4.39 50.96
N PRO A 210 -3.07 3.46 51.42
CA PRO A 210 -2.92 1.99 51.41
C PRO A 210 -3.24 1.31 50.07
N ASN A 211 -3.66 2.07 49.06
CA ASN A 211 -3.98 1.55 47.73
C ASN A 211 -2.71 1.23 46.91
N ARG A 212 -2.91 0.63 45.74
CA ARG A 212 -1.86 0.35 44.75
C ARG A 212 -2.14 1.09 43.45
N ASN A 213 -1.09 1.40 42.71
CA ASN A 213 -1.15 2.02 41.39
C ASN A 213 -0.48 1.14 40.33
N LEU A 214 -1.11 1.04 39.16
CA LEU A 214 -0.56 0.45 37.95
C LEU A 214 -0.38 1.57 36.91
N THR A 215 0.82 1.68 36.37
CA THR A 215 1.13 2.60 35.27
C THR A 215 1.74 1.82 34.12
N PHE A 216 1.20 2.01 32.92
CA PHE A 216 1.72 1.41 31.70
C PHE A 216 1.62 2.40 30.54
N THR A 217 2.42 2.19 29.50
CA THR A 217 2.38 2.93 28.25
C THR A 217 1.83 2.07 27.13
N LYS A 218 1.11 2.69 26.19
CA LYS A 218 0.68 2.09 24.93
C LYS A 218 1.36 2.84 23.79
N LYS A 219 1.76 2.10 22.76
CA LYS A 219 2.27 2.67 21.52
C LYS A 219 1.11 2.67 20.53
N GLU A 220 0.64 3.86 20.17
CA GLU A 220 -0.51 4.05 19.28
C GLU A 220 -0.05 4.74 18.00
N PRO A 221 -0.68 4.47 16.85
CA PRO A 221 -0.39 5.20 15.62
C PRO A 221 -0.71 6.69 15.79
N ILE A 222 -0.05 7.53 14.99
CA ILE A 222 -0.24 8.98 15.01
C ILE A 222 -1.47 9.41 14.17
N GLY A 223 -1.85 8.60 13.16
CA GLY A 223 -2.98 8.86 12.27
C GLY A 223 -2.55 9.07 10.84
N VAL A 224 -3.14 10.04 10.14
CA VAL A 224 -2.79 10.34 8.75
C VAL A 224 -1.40 10.97 8.67
N CYS A 225 -0.51 10.33 7.92
CA CYS A 225 0.84 10.82 7.65
C CYS A 225 0.97 11.34 6.22
N ALA A 226 1.62 12.49 6.06
CA ALA A 226 2.11 12.97 4.78
C ALA A 226 3.58 12.59 4.60
N ILE A 227 3.95 12.06 3.44
CA ILE A 227 5.34 11.71 3.13
C ILE A 227 5.76 12.38 1.83
N VAL A 228 6.82 13.18 1.87
CA VAL A 228 7.39 13.85 0.70
C VAL A 228 8.81 13.29 0.48
N ILE A 229 9.03 12.70 -0.70
CA ILE A 229 10.29 12.02 -1.04
C ILE A 229 11.09 12.77 -2.11
N PRO A 230 12.44 12.63 -2.10
CA PRO A 230 13.31 13.17 -3.13
C PRO A 230 13.35 12.27 -4.38
N TRP A 231 14.10 12.70 -5.40
CA TRP A 231 14.20 12.05 -6.71
C TRP A 231 15.41 11.14 -6.88
N ASN A 232 16.36 11.12 -5.94
CA ASN A 232 17.65 10.45 -6.13
C ASN A 232 17.60 8.92 -5.96
N TYR A 233 16.67 8.41 -5.15
CA TYR A 233 16.32 6.99 -5.07
C TYR A 233 14.81 6.85 -4.87
N PRO A 234 14.00 7.08 -5.92
CA PRO A 234 12.54 7.26 -5.79
C PRO A 234 11.86 6.13 -5.01
N LEU A 235 12.03 4.87 -5.43
CA LEU A 235 11.38 3.73 -4.78
C LEU A 235 11.97 3.44 -3.39
N MET A 236 13.28 3.60 -3.23
CA MET A 236 13.97 3.30 -1.96
C MET A 236 13.61 4.30 -0.86
N MET A 237 13.55 5.59 -1.19
CA MET A 237 13.13 6.63 -0.24
C MET A 237 11.65 6.52 0.10
N LEU A 238 10.82 6.12 -0.87
CA LEU A 238 9.44 5.71 -0.63
C LEU A 238 9.40 4.57 0.40
N ALA A 239 10.13 3.49 0.17
CA ALA A 239 10.10 2.30 1.02
C ALA A 239 10.56 2.61 2.46
N TRP A 240 11.67 3.34 2.62
CA TRP A 240 12.22 3.70 3.93
C TRP A 240 11.22 4.41 4.83
N LYS A 241 10.45 5.34 4.28
CA LYS A 241 9.48 6.12 5.06
C LYS A 241 8.14 5.38 5.19
N THR A 242 7.69 4.78 4.09
CA THR A 242 6.34 4.19 4.00
C THR A 242 6.24 2.89 4.77
N ALA A 243 7.24 2.01 4.70
CA ALA A 243 7.19 0.72 5.41
C ALA A 243 7.10 0.91 6.93
N ALA A 244 7.89 1.82 7.50
CA ALA A 244 7.84 2.13 8.93
C ALA A 244 6.51 2.80 9.32
N CYS A 245 6.02 3.73 8.49
CA CYS A 245 4.75 4.42 8.68
C CYS A 245 3.57 3.42 8.76
N LEU A 246 3.49 2.52 7.78
CA LEU A 246 2.45 1.51 7.69
C LEU A 246 2.58 0.46 8.79
N ALA A 247 3.78 -0.02 9.10
CA ALA A 247 3.98 -1.00 10.18
C ALA A 247 3.49 -0.48 11.54
N ALA A 248 3.71 0.81 11.81
CA ALA A 248 3.20 1.48 13.00
C ALA A 248 1.67 1.67 13.02
N GLY A 249 0.97 1.38 11.91
CA GLY A 249 -0.50 1.40 11.81
C GLY A 249 -1.09 2.72 11.33
N ASN A 250 -0.27 3.59 10.74
CA ASN A 250 -0.73 4.84 10.14
C ASN A 250 -1.26 4.59 8.73
N THR A 251 -2.02 5.54 8.20
CA THR A 251 -2.30 5.68 6.76
C THR A 251 -1.43 6.77 6.16
N VAL A 252 -1.24 6.76 4.85
CA VAL A 252 -0.27 7.64 4.19
C VAL A 252 -0.82 8.32 2.94
N VAL A 253 -0.53 9.61 2.82
CA VAL A 253 -0.56 10.36 1.56
C VAL A 253 0.88 10.68 1.16
N LEU A 254 1.35 10.02 0.11
CA LEU A 254 2.71 10.12 -0.39
C LEU A 254 2.78 11.02 -1.62
N LYS A 255 3.77 11.90 -1.62
CA LYS A 255 4.08 12.78 -2.72
C LYS A 255 5.47 12.45 -3.26
N PRO A 256 5.58 11.78 -4.43
CA PRO A 256 6.85 11.61 -5.10
C PRO A 256 7.41 12.95 -5.58
N ALA A 257 8.72 13.00 -5.81
CA ALA A 257 9.31 14.12 -6.53
C ALA A 257 8.70 14.20 -7.93
N GLN A 258 8.39 15.41 -8.39
CA GLN A 258 7.70 15.60 -9.66
C GLN A 258 8.43 14.96 -10.84
N VAL A 259 9.77 14.95 -10.82
CA VAL A 259 10.61 14.43 -11.89
C VAL A 259 10.77 12.91 -11.92
N THR A 260 10.32 12.19 -10.88
CA THR A 260 10.47 10.72 -10.78
C THR A 260 9.23 10.05 -10.16
N PRO A 261 8.06 10.08 -10.81
CA PRO A 261 6.82 9.57 -10.23
C PRO A 261 6.59 8.06 -10.47
N LEU A 262 7.22 7.44 -11.46
CA LEU A 262 6.69 6.23 -12.10
C LEU A 262 6.79 4.98 -11.23
N THR A 263 7.89 4.79 -10.49
CA THR A 263 7.99 3.64 -9.58
C THR A 263 7.11 3.78 -8.35
N ALA A 264 6.78 5.01 -7.93
CA ALA A 264 5.77 5.22 -6.89
C ALA A 264 4.38 4.81 -7.40
N MET A 265 4.05 5.12 -8.65
CA MET A 265 2.77 4.71 -9.24
C MET A 265 2.68 3.19 -9.44
N LYS A 266 3.77 2.55 -9.89
CA LYS A 266 3.84 1.09 -9.96
C LYS A 266 3.74 0.44 -8.58
N PHE A 267 4.36 1.04 -7.55
CA PHE A 267 4.22 0.58 -6.17
C PHE A 267 2.76 0.66 -5.68
N ALA A 268 2.01 1.70 -6.03
CA ALA A 268 0.58 1.82 -5.70
C ALA A 268 -0.24 0.65 -6.27
N GLU A 269 0.02 0.27 -7.52
CA GLU A 269 -0.62 -0.90 -8.14
C GLU A 269 -0.31 -2.18 -7.37
N LEU A 270 0.96 -2.40 -7.02
CA LEU A 270 1.37 -3.58 -6.25
C LEU A 270 0.77 -3.58 -4.84
N ALA A 271 0.61 -2.41 -4.20
CA ALA A 271 -0.05 -2.28 -2.92
C ALA A 271 -1.55 -2.63 -2.99
N ALA A 272 -2.24 -2.20 -4.05
CA ALA A 272 -3.62 -2.62 -4.30
C ALA A 272 -3.72 -4.14 -4.47
N ARG A 273 -2.86 -4.73 -5.32
CA ARG A 273 -2.80 -6.20 -5.53
C ARG A 273 -2.41 -6.99 -4.28
N ALA A 274 -1.63 -6.39 -3.37
CA ALA A 274 -1.30 -6.98 -2.09
C ALA A 274 -2.54 -7.10 -1.18
N GLY A 275 -3.61 -6.34 -1.45
CA GLY A 275 -4.84 -6.31 -0.65
C GLY A 275 -4.76 -5.30 0.49
N PHE A 276 -4.04 -4.19 0.30
CA PHE A 276 -4.13 -3.08 1.26
C PHE A 276 -5.54 -2.49 1.21
N PRO A 277 -6.18 -2.22 2.36
CA PRO A 277 -7.48 -1.56 2.38
C PRO A 277 -7.43 -0.22 1.64
N LYS A 278 -8.50 0.09 0.90
CA LYS A 278 -8.65 1.34 0.16
C LYS A 278 -8.38 2.54 1.09
N GLY A 279 -7.63 3.52 0.58
CA GLY A 279 -7.27 4.75 1.30
C GLY A 279 -6.08 4.62 2.26
N VAL A 280 -5.58 3.42 2.57
CA VAL A 280 -4.39 3.28 3.44
C VAL A 280 -3.15 3.89 2.81
N ILE A 281 -3.00 3.74 1.50
CA ILE A 281 -1.93 4.31 0.69
C ILE A 281 -2.56 5.18 -0.39
N ASN A 282 -2.14 6.43 -0.47
CA ASN A 282 -2.53 7.37 -1.54
C ASN A 282 -1.25 8.01 -2.09
N ILE A 283 -1.15 8.18 -3.41
CA ILE A 283 0.05 8.70 -4.08
C ILE A 283 -0.33 9.82 -5.04
N LEU A 284 0.28 10.99 -4.84
CA LEU A 284 -0.03 12.24 -5.53
C LEU A 284 1.20 12.80 -6.26
N PRO A 285 1.47 12.37 -7.50
CA PRO A 285 2.45 13.05 -8.35
C PRO A 285 2.02 14.50 -8.60
N GLY A 286 3.00 15.41 -8.64
CA GLY A 286 2.77 16.81 -8.98
C GLY A 286 3.69 17.81 -8.28
N SER A 287 3.31 19.10 -8.29
CA SER A 287 4.17 20.19 -7.82
C SER A 287 4.49 20.14 -6.33
N GLY A 288 5.76 20.32 -5.98
CA GLY A 288 6.22 20.43 -4.58
C GLY A 288 5.57 21.58 -3.83
N ALA A 289 5.52 22.75 -4.47
CA ALA A 289 4.96 23.97 -3.89
C ALA A 289 3.43 23.91 -3.71
N LEU A 290 2.73 23.06 -4.45
CA LEU A 290 1.28 22.88 -4.31
C LEU A 290 0.97 21.72 -3.36
N VAL A 291 1.34 20.49 -3.74
CA VAL A 291 0.98 19.28 -3.00
C VAL A 291 1.70 19.22 -1.65
N GLY A 292 3.01 19.52 -1.64
CA GLY A 292 3.79 19.50 -0.40
C GLY A 292 3.32 20.57 0.58
N GLN A 293 2.98 21.76 0.09
CA GLN A 293 2.46 22.84 0.91
C GLN A 293 1.08 22.50 1.48
N ARG A 294 0.15 22.04 0.62
CA ARG A 294 -1.20 21.67 1.07
C ARG A 294 -1.16 20.54 2.11
N LEU A 295 -0.28 19.54 1.95
CA LEU A 295 -0.07 18.48 2.94
C LEU A 295 0.50 19.01 4.27
N SER A 296 1.34 20.04 4.22
CA SER A 296 1.92 20.66 5.43
C SER A 296 0.89 21.48 6.20
N ASP A 297 -0.04 22.11 5.48
CA ASP A 297 -1.08 22.98 6.06
C ASP A 297 -2.37 22.21 6.42
N HIS A 298 -2.51 20.92 6.07
CA HIS A 298 -3.78 20.21 6.19
C HIS A 298 -4.09 19.85 7.65
N PRO A 299 -5.28 20.20 8.19
CA PRO A 299 -5.60 20.02 9.62
C PRO A 299 -5.68 18.55 10.07
N ASP A 300 -6.02 17.64 9.16
CA ASP A 300 -6.08 16.20 9.43
C ASP A 300 -4.74 15.47 9.26
N VAL A 301 -3.70 16.11 8.69
CA VAL A 301 -2.36 15.51 8.62
C VAL A 301 -1.68 15.69 9.98
N ARG A 302 -1.35 14.58 10.64
CA ARG A 302 -0.77 14.58 11.99
C ARG A 302 0.74 14.49 12.01
N LYS A 303 1.35 14.04 10.92
CA LYS A 303 2.81 13.93 10.78
C LYS A 303 3.23 14.12 9.34
N LEU A 304 4.23 14.97 9.13
CA LEU A 304 4.90 15.10 7.84
C LEU A 304 6.34 14.54 7.91
N GLY A 305 6.66 13.59 7.02
CA GLY A 305 8.00 13.06 6.81
C GLY A 305 8.60 13.61 5.51
N PHE A 306 9.57 14.52 5.60
CA PHE A 306 10.22 15.14 4.45
C PHE A 306 11.66 14.64 4.27
N THR A 307 12.08 14.46 3.02
CA THR A 307 13.50 14.45 2.66
C THR A 307 13.67 15.24 1.36
N GLY A 308 14.59 16.19 1.37
CA GLY A 308 14.87 17.09 0.26
C GLY A 308 15.86 18.17 0.69
N SER A 309 15.88 19.31 0.00
CA SER A 309 16.80 20.40 0.31
C SER A 309 16.48 21.09 1.63
N THR A 310 17.50 21.66 2.28
CA THR A 310 17.39 22.36 3.56
C THR A 310 16.36 23.50 3.51
N GLU A 311 16.35 24.30 2.44
CA GLU A 311 15.46 25.45 2.33
C GLU A 311 13.98 25.04 2.25
N ILE A 312 13.67 23.98 1.50
CA ILE A 312 12.30 23.43 1.45
C ILE A 312 11.95 22.77 2.79
N GLY A 313 12.89 22.08 3.43
CA GLY A 313 12.69 21.50 4.75
C GLY A 313 12.34 22.54 5.83
N LYS A 314 13.05 23.67 5.85
CA LYS A 314 12.72 24.81 6.73
C LYS A 314 11.34 25.38 6.44
N HIS A 315 10.96 25.49 5.16
CA HIS A 315 9.65 25.99 4.77
C HIS A 315 8.52 25.09 5.28
N ILE A 316 8.67 23.77 5.12
CA ILE A 316 7.71 22.78 5.61
C ILE A 316 7.62 22.80 7.14
N MET A 317 8.75 22.86 7.86
CA MET A 317 8.77 22.86 9.33
C MET A 317 8.18 24.13 9.95
N LYS A 318 8.15 25.25 9.21
CA LYS A 318 7.61 26.53 9.70
C LYS A 318 6.08 26.49 9.90
N ARG A 319 5.39 25.55 9.25
CA ARG A 319 3.94 25.37 9.29
C ARG A 319 3.59 24.32 10.34
#